data_AF-A0A1J3DX09-F1
#
_entry.id   AF-A0A1J3DX09-F1
#
_cell.length_a   1.000
_cell.length_b   1.000
_cell.length_c   1.000
_cell.angle_alpha   90.00
_cell.angle_beta   90.00
_cell.angle_gamma   90.00
#
_symmetry.space_group_name_H-M   'P 1'
#
loop_
_entity.id
_entity.type
_entity.pdbx_description
1 polymer ?
#
loop_
_entity_poly.entity_id
_entity_poly.type
_entity_poly.pdbx_seq_one_letter_code
_entity_poly.pdbx_strand_id
1 'polypeptide(L)'
;LNLEFCHELQTIAGIPTSLPNLQVLKLFYSRICIDDKLLEELQVLKHLKVLTATVEDVLIMEKIQGGRLARSTRALCLRNMSEHVV
;
A
#
# COMPACT_ATOMS: atom_id res chain seq x y z
N LEU A 1 -8.00 7.79 -6.16
CA LEU A 1 -7.37 6.97 -7.21
C LEU A 1 -7.68 5.51 -6.93
N ASN A 2 -8.43 4.86 -7.82
CA ASN A 2 -8.75 3.43 -7.70
C ASN A 2 -7.97 2.66 -8.76
N LEU A 3 -7.11 1.74 -8.33
CA LEU A 3 -6.27 0.87 -9.14
C LEU A 3 -6.41 -0.59 -8.67
N GLU A 4 -7.53 -0.94 -8.03
CA GLU A 4 -7.85 -2.32 -7.65
C GLU A 4 -7.93 -3.19 -8.91
N PHE A 5 -7.46 -4.44 -8.80
CA PHE A 5 -7.48 -5.41 -9.91
C PHE A 5 -6.69 -4.98 -11.16
N CYS A 6 -5.86 -3.94 -11.09
CA CYS A 6 -4.96 -3.57 -12.18
C CYS A 6 -3.72 -4.48 -12.20
N HIS A 7 -3.84 -5.63 -12.87
CA HIS A 7 -2.79 -6.65 -12.98
C HIS A 7 -1.61 -6.23 -13.88
N GLU A 8 -1.84 -5.30 -14.81
CA GLU A 8 -0.78 -4.79 -15.70
C GLU A 8 -0.07 -3.55 -15.13
N LEU A 9 -0.42 -3.11 -13.92
CA LEU A 9 0.16 -1.93 -13.30
C LEU A 9 1.64 -2.17 -12.96
N GLN A 10 2.54 -1.40 -13.58
CA GLN A 10 3.99 -1.57 -13.43
C GLN A 10 4.59 -0.70 -12.32
N THR A 11 4.06 0.50 -12.09
CA THR A 11 4.58 1.43 -11.09
C THR A 11 3.53 2.45 -10.67
N ILE A 12 3.67 2.95 -9.44
CA ILE A 12 2.93 4.09 -8.90
C ILE A 12 3.86 5.08 -8.15
N ALA A 13 5.17 4.97 -8.38
CA ALA A 13 6.16 5.80 -7.72
C ALA A 13 5.92 7.30 -7.98
N GLY A 14 6.24 8.12 -6.98
CA GLY A 14 6.06 9.57 -7.08
C GLY A 14 4.61 10.04 -6.87
N ILE A 15 3.71 9.15 -6.43
CA ILE A 15 2.33 9.50 -6.07
C ILE A 15 2.24 10.70 -5.13
N PRO A 16 3.09 10.86 -4.10
CA PRO A 16 3.00 12.02 -3.20
C PRO A 16 3.30 13.35 -3.89
N THR A 17 4.18 13.34 -4.88
CA THR A 17 4.53 14.52 -5.67
C THR A 17 3.44 14.85 -6.68
N SER A 18 2.90 13.84 -7.37
CA SER A 18 1.85 14.04 -8.37
C SER A 18 0.48 14.33 -7.78
N LEU A 19 0.16 13.77 -6.60
CA LEU A 19 -1.16 13.81 -5.97
C LEU A 19 -1.04 14.12 -4.46
N PRO A 20 -0.51 15.28 -4.04
CA PRO A 20 -0.24 15.58 -2.63
C PRO A 20 -1.50 15.58 -1.73
N ASN A 21 -2.68 15.82 -2.32
CA ASN A 21 -3.97 15.86 -1.64
C ASN A 21 -4.78 14.56 -1.76
N LEU A 22 -4.13 13.45 -2.15
CA LEU A 22 -4.82 12.18 -2.36
C LEU A 22 -5.47 11.68 -1.06
N GLN A 23 -6.79 11.53 -1.07
CA GLN A 23 -7.55 11.05 0.09
C GLN A 23 -7.88 9.57 0.02
N VAL A 24 -7.98 9.01 -1.19
CA VAL A 24 -8.36 7.63 -1.43
C VAL A 24 -7.37 7.03 -2.40
N LEU A 25 -6.67 5.99 -1.96
CA LEU A 25 -5.85 5.14 -2.80
C LEU A 25 -6.31 3.70 -2.62
N LYS A 26 -6.58 3.02 -3.74
CA LYS A 26 -6.98 1.62 -3.70
C LYS A 26 -6.11 0.79 -4.64
N LEU A 27 -5.47 -0.23 -4.09
CA LEU A 27 -4.49 -1.11 -4.74
C LEU A 27 -4.77 -2.59 -4.44
N PHE A 28 -5.95 -2.89 -3.89
CA PHE A 28 -6.38 -4.25 -3.57
C PHE A 28 -6.30 -5.14 -4.82
N TYR A 29 -5.62 -6.28 -4.65
CA TYR A 29 -5.44 -7.28 -5.71
C TYR A 29 -4.81 -6.73 -7.00
N SER A 30 -4.10 -5.61 -6.94
CA SER A 30 -3.29 -5.11 -8.05
C SER A 30 -1.98 -5.91 -8.19
N ARG A 31 -1.18 -5.61 -9.22
CA ARG A 31 0.20 -6.15 -9.32
C ARG A 31 1.16 -5.49 -8.34
N ILE A 32 0.87 -4.27 -7.90
CA ILE A 32 1.73 -3.52 -7.01
C ILE A 32 1.50 -3.98 -5.57
N CYS A 33 2.55 -4.53 -4.97
CA CYS A 33 2.64 -4.81 -3.55
C CYS A 33 3.28 -3.63 -2.83
N ILE A 34 2.89 -3.39 -1.58
CA ILE A 34 3.56 -2.40 -0.74
C ILE A 34 4.92 -2.97 -0.35
N ASP A 35 5.99 -2.29 -0.75
CA ASP A 35 7.36 -2.49 -0.28
C ASP A 35 7.78 -1.33 0.64
N ASP A 36 8.99 -1.36 1.18
CA ASP A 36 9.49 -0.31 2.08
C ASP A 36 9.47 1.09 1.44
N LYS A 37 9.86 1.18 0.16
CA LYS A 37 9.93 2.47 -0.55
C LYS A 37 8.54 3.07 -0.74
N LEU A 38 7.59 2.27 -1.21
CA LEU A 38 6.22 2.70 -1.39
C LEU A 38 5.59 3.02 -0.04
N LEU A 39 5.90 2.26 1.01
CA LEU A 39 5.44 2.56 2.36
C LEU A 39 5.85 3.97 2.79
N GLU A 40 7.12 4.35 2.63
CA GLU A 40 7.63 5.70 2.92
C GLU A 40 6.89 6.78 2.13
N GLU A 41 6.67 6.56 0.82
CA GLU A 41 5.88 7.45 -0.02
C GLU A 41 4.43 7.59 0.50
N LEU A 42 3.80 6.50 0.92
CA LEU A 42 2.43 6.55 1.45
C LEU A 42 2.34 7.26 2.80
N GLN A 43 3.39 7.18 3.64
CA GLN A 43 3.40 7.85 4.94
C GLN A 43 3.33 9.38 4.82
N VAL A 44 3.92 9.97 3.77
CA VAL A 44 3.92 11.42 3.55
C VAL A 44 2.57 11.97 3.03
N LEU A 45 1.65 11.11 2.57
CA LEU A 45 0.30 11.50 2.15
C LEU A 45 -0.57 11.89 3.36
N LYS A 46 -0.45 13.14 3.81
CA LYS A 46 -1.13 13.67 5.01
C LYS A 46 -2.65 13.61 4.94
N HIS A 47 -3.22 13.66 3.74
CA HIS A 47 -4.67 13.64 3.50
C HIS A 47 -5.25 12.26 3.22
N LEU A 48 -4.43 11.20 3.18
CA LEU A 48 -4.90 9.85 2.90
C LEU A 48 -5.81 9.33 4.02
N LYS A 49 -7.06 9.05 3.69
CA LYS A 49 -8.11 8.55 4.60
C LYS A 49 -8.52 7.11 4.32
N VAL A 50 -8.35 6.66 3.07
CA VAL A 50 -8.70 5.30 2.63
C VAL A 50 -7.53 4.72 1.85
N LEU A 51 -7.05 3.58 2.32
CA LEU A 51 -6.06 2.73 1.67
C LEU A 51 -6.62 1.31 1.57
N THR A 52 -6.67 0.76 0.36
CA THR A 52 -6.68 -0.70 0.16
C THR A 52 -5.37 -1.08 -0.51
N ALA A 53 -4.75 -2.17 -0.07
CA ALA A 53 -3.40 -2.51 -0.50
C ALA A 53 -3.22 -4.03 -0.69
N THR A 54 -2.18 -4.39 -1.44
CA THR A 54 -1.69 -5.77 -1.55
C THR A 54 -0.32 -5.83 -0.87
N VAL A 55 -0.07 -6.87 -0.07
CA VAL A 55 1.16 -7.04 0.71
C VAL A 55 1.65 -8.47 0.55
N GLU A 56 2.97 -8.63 0.40
CA GLU A 56 3.65 -9.93 0.28
C GLU A 56 4.66 -10.20 1.41
N ASP A 57 4.92 -9.22 2.28
CA ASP A 57 5.86 -9.31 3.38
C ASP A 57 5.17 -9.04 4.73
N VAL A 58 5.34 -9.97 5.68
CA VAL A 58 4.84 -9.88 7.06
C VAL A 58 5.35 -8.61 7.75
N LEU A 59 6.62 -8.25 7.56
CA LEU A 59 7.21 -7.06 8.18
C LEU A 59 6.58 -5.77 7.64
N ILE A 60 6.22 -5.74 6.36
CA ILE A 60 5.48 -4.60 5.79
C ILE A 60 4.07 -4.53 6.36
N MET A 61 3.39 -5.67 6.53
CA MET A 61 2.08 -5.72 7.16
C MET A 61 2.15 -5.17 8.60
N GLU A 62 3.14 -5.59 9.39
CA GLU A 62 3.36 -5.10 10.76
C GLU A 62 3.63 -3.59 10.78
N LYS A 63 4.48 -3.09 9.87
CA LYS A 63 4.74 -1.64 9.75
C LYS A 63 3.48 -0.84 9.38
N ILE A 64 2.61 -1.39 8.52
CA ILE A 64 1.33 -0.76 8.19
C ILE A 64 0.42 -0.72 9.42
N GLN A 65 0.33 -1.81 10.18
CA GLN A 65 -0.53 -1.96 11.35
C GLN A 65 -0.06 -1.12 12.55
N GLY A 66 1.25 -1.00 12.77
CA GLY A 66 1.83 -0.17 13.82
C GLY A 66 1.98 1.31 13.44
N GLY A 67 1.84 1.64 12.15
CA GLY A 67 2.10 2.98 11.62
C GLY A 67 0.85 3.86 11.48
N ARG A 68 1.08 5.10 11.04
CA ARG A 68 0.02 6.06 10.69
C ARG A 68 -0.98 5.50 9.69
N LEU A 69 -0.53 4.63 8.78
CA LEU A 69 -1.36 4.08 7.71
C LEU A 69 -2.45 3.14 8.24
N ALA A 70 -2.28 2.52 9.40
CA ALA A 70 -3.28 1.66 10.04
C ALA A 70 -4.68 2.29 10.06
N ARG A 71 -4.77 3.58 10.42
CA ARG A 71 -6.05 4.32 10.51
C ARG A 71 -6.72 4.54 9.15
N SER A 72 -5.94 4.53 8.08
CA SER A 72 -6.40 4.76 6.71
C SER A 72 -6.64 3.45 5.97
N THR A 73 -5.98 2.37 6.38
CA THR A 73 -6.15 1.03 5.81
C THR A 73 -7.57 0.52 6.05
N ARG A 74 -8.21 0.02 4.99
CA ARG A 74 -9.56 -0.57 5.01
C ARG A 74 -9.57 -2.03 4.59
N ALA A 75 -8.63 -2.43 3.74
CA ALA A 75 -8.47 -3.81 3.32
C ALA A 75 -7.01 -4.08 2.93
N LEU A 76 -6.51 -5.26 3.29
CA LEU A 76 -5.24 -5.78 2.83
C LEU A 76 -5.50 -7.09 2.08
N CYS A 77 -4.99 -7.19 0.87
CA CYS A 77 -4.81 -8.46 0.19
C CYS A 77 -3.44 -9.01 0.59
N LEU A 78 -3.44 -10.18 1.20
CA LEU A 78 -2.22 -10.90 1.54
C LEU A 78 -1.91 -11.87 0.40
N ARG A 79 -0.76 -11.73 -0.23
CA ARG A 79 -0.31 -12.60 -1.33
C ARG A 79 1.01 -13.22 -0.92
N ASN A 80 1.21 -14.51 -1.24
CA ASN A 80 2.50 -15.20 -1.04
C ASN A 80 3.13 -15.01 0.36
N MET A 81 2.32 -14.85 1.41
CA MET A 81 2.78 -14.69 2.79
C MET A 81 3.29 -16.04 3.31
N SER A 82 4.47 -16.46 2.87
CA SER A 82 5.20 -17.56 3.45
C SER A 82 6.19 -17.00 4.47
N GLU A 83 6.19 -17.53 5.69
CA GLU A 83 7.33 -17.35 6.57
C GLU A 83 8.55 -17.97 5.90
N HIS A 84 9.65 -17.21 5.80
CA HIS A 84 10.95 -17.82 5.61
C HIS A 84 11.24 -18.64 6.87
N VAL A 85 10.85 -19.92 6.87
CA VAL A 85 11.30 -20.88 7.87
C VAL A 85 12.80 -21.09 7.64
N VAL A 86 13.62 -20.40 8.44
CA VAL A 86 15.09 -20.55 8.48
C VAL A 86 15.46 -21.61 9.49
#